data_AF-A0AAP0BTU4-F1
#
_entry.id   AF-A0AAP0BTU4-F1
#
_cell.length_a   1.000
_cell.length_b   1.000
_cell.length_c   1.000
_cell.angle_alpha   90.00
_cell.angle_beta   90.00
_cell.angle_gamma   90.00
#
_symmetry.space_group_name_H-M   'P 1'
#
loop_
_entity.id
_entity.type
_entity.pdbx_description
1 polymer ?
#
loop_
_entity_poly.entity_id
_entity_poly.type
_entity_poly.pdbx_seq_one_letter_code
_entity_poly.pdbx_strand_id
1 'polypeptide(L)'
;MGLRSELHPVENNGYYVMPQACYTLTLAERRAICNFLENLKVPDGYSSNIKRCVNAKEGKVSRMKAHDCHVFMLDQLAPAFRGIVRKERISEINKQNRSKQKIKSHVGTKSIARTIYEMREAPQKEDELPIYIRLWEKTRKGKHNEWQDDTSEELNKKLLELHEAQIRENGEDKLTPEEAYTKILGYRSGYILGMGPGPRPSERGRTNIQHLEEKIRAKVEAEMMTSLQEMEDRIKQDFDARVSALLEQRQLEDQADITN
;
A
#
# COMPACT_ATOMS: atom_id res chain seq x y z
N MET A 1 -7.81 -0.19 15.48
CA MET A 1 -7.31 -0.79 14.24
C MET A 1 -8.48 -1.42 13.48
N GLY A 2 -8.91 -0.87 12.35
CA GLY A 2 -10.11 -1.26 11.59
C GLY A 2 -9.97 -2.52 10.74
N LEU A 3 -9.37 -3.59 11.28
CA LEU A 3 -9.18 -4.85 10.55
C LEU A 3 -10.41 -5.74 10.73
N ARG A 4 -11.11 -6.03 9.62
CA ARG A 4 -12.25 -6.97 9.53
C ARG A 4 -13.27 -6.79 10.66
N SER A 5 -13.80 -5.58 10.80
CA SER A 5 -14.85 -5.27 11.80
C SER A 5 -16.07 -6.18 11.71
N GLU A 6 -16.35 -6.72 10.51
CA GLU A 6 -17.41 -7.70 10.26
C GLU A 6 -17.25 -9.06 10.99
N LEU A 7 -16.05 -9.37 11.51
CA LEU A 7 -15.76 -10.60 12.26
C LEU A 7 -15.49 -10.35 13.74
N HIS A 8 -15.73 -9.13 14.23
CA HIS A 8 -15.57 -8.82 15.65
C HIS A 8 -16.70 -9.48 16.47
N PRO A 9 -16.45 -9.86 17.74
CA PRO A 9 -17.48 -10.43 18.60
C PRO A 9 -18.71 -9.54 18.67
N VAL A 10 -19.89 -10.12 18.46
CA VAL A 10 -21.18 -9.42 18.58
C VAL A 10 -21.90 -9.93 19.83
N GLU A 11 -22.36 -9.01 20.67
CA GLU A 11 -23.16 -9.35 21.83
C GLU A 11 -24.57 -9.76 21.39
N ASN A 12 -24.97 -10.98 21.76
CA ASN A 12 -26.30 -11.51 21.54
C ASN A 12 -26.81 -12.11 22.85
N ASN A 13 -27.83 -11.47 23.45
CA ASN A 13 -28.46 -11.88 24.70
C ASN A 13 -27.47 -12.14 25.85
N GLY A 14 -26.49 -11.25 26.05
CA GLY A 14 -25.50 -11.33 27.12
C GLY A 14 -24.31 -12.26 26.86
N TYR A 15 -24.23 -12.89 25.68
CA TYR A 15 -23.09 -13.69 25.25
C TYR A 15 -22.41 -13.09 24.02
N TYR A 16 -21.08 -13.14 23.98
CA TYR A 16 -20.32 -12.74 22.80
C TYR A 16 -20.25 -13.89 21.79
N VAL A 17 -20.83 -13.70 20.61
CA VAL A 17 -20.78 -14.65 19.51
C VAL A 17 -19.84 -14.12 18.43
N MET A 18 -18.92 -14.96 17.97
CA MET A 18 -18.06 -14.64 16.83
C MET A 18 -18.85 -14.85 15.52
N PRO A 19 -18.93 -13.84 14.64
CA PRO A 19 -19.55 -14.00 13.32
C PRO A 19 -18.81 -15.05 12.49
N GLN A 20 -19.55 -15.84 11.71
CA GLN A 20 -18.93 -16.80 10.78
C GLN A 20 -18.16 -16.05 9.69
N ALA A 21 -16.93 -16.49 9.45
CA ALA A 21 -16.10 -15.89 8.43
C ALA A 21 -16.61 -16.21 7.02
N CYS A 22 -16.33 -15.32 6.07
CA CYS A 22 -16.73 -15.46 4.67
C CYS A 22 -16.10 -16.68 3.94
N TYR A 23 -15.14 -17.35 4.58
CA TYR A 23 -14.50 -18.59 4.12
C TYR A 23 -14.92 -19.83 4.94
N THR A 24 -15.79 -19.67 5.95
CA THR A 24 -16.34 -20.81 6.70
C THR A 24 -17.38 -21.52 5.84
N LEU A 25 -17.15 -22.80 5.58
CA LEU A 25 -18.06 -23.63 4.81
C LEU A 25 -19.19 -24.17 5.68
N THR A 26 -20.41 -24.14 5.14
CA THR A 26 -21.57 -24.82 5.72
C THR A 26 -21.37 -26.35 5.70
N LEU A 27 -22.16 -27.09 6.48
CA LEU A 27 -22.09 -28.55 6.45
C LEU A 27 -22.42 -29.12 5.05
N ALA A 28 -23.37 -28.53 4.33
CA ALA A 28 -23.71 -28.94 2.97
C ALA A 28 -22.53 -28.75 2.00
N GLU A 29 -21.87 -27.58 2.06
CA GLU A 29 -20.68 -27.28 1.26
C GLU A 29 -19.52 -28.23 1.59
N ARG A 30 -19.27 -28.53 2.88
CA ARG A 30 -18.25 -29.50 3.29
C ARG A 30 -18.55 -30.92 2.79
N ARG A 31 -19.83 -31.33 2.80
CA ARG A 31 -20.26 -32.63 2.26
C ARG A 31 -20.04 -32.72 0.76
N ALA A 32 -20.30 -31.64 0.02
CA ALA A 32 -20.02 -31.59 -1.42
C ALA A 32 -18.53 -31.79 -1.72
N ILE A 33 -17.64 -31.14 -0.95
CA ILE A 33 -16.18 -31.36 -1.05
C ILE A 33 -15.83 -32.82 -0.76
N CYS A 34 -16.36 -33.39 0.32
CA CYS A 34 -16.07 -34.77 0.70
C CYS A 34 -16.56 -35.76 -0.36
N ASN A 35 -17.75 -35.55 -0.93
CA ASN A 35 -18.28 -36.37 -2.01
C ASN A 35 -17.40 -36.28 -3.27
N PHE A 36 -16.85 -35.11 -3.59
CA PHE A 36 -15.88 -34.97 -4.68
C PHE A 36 -14.61 -35.80 -4.41
N LEU A 37 -14.04 -35.69 -3.21
CA LEU A 37 -12.82 -36.41 -2.83
C LEU A 37 -13.02 -37.93 -2.73
N GLU A 38 -14.21 -38.38 -2.36
CA GLU A 38 -14.56 -39.81 -2.36
C GLU A 38 -14.63 -40.40 -3.77
N ASN A 39 -15.02 -39.60 -4.77
CA ASN A 39 -15.12 -40.02 -6.17
C ASN A 39 -13.85 -39.70 -7.00
N LEU A 40 -12.87 -39.05 -6.39
CA LEU A 40 -11.63 -38.67 -7.05
C LEU A 40 -10.80 -39.91 -7.40
N LYS A 41 -10.56 -40.12 -8.69
CA LYS A 41 -9.65 -41.16 -9.20
C LYS A 41 -8.35 -40.51 -9.64
N VAL A 42 -7.25 -40.98 -9.08
CA VAL A 42 -5.89 -40.54 -9.43
C VAL A 42 -5.13 -41.68 -10.13
N PRO A 43 -4.13 -41.38 -10.98
CA PRO A 43 -3.24 -42.38 -11.54
C PRO A 43 -2.50 -43.16 -10.46
N ASP A 44 -2.10 -44.40 -10.77
CA ASP A 44 -1.31 -45.21 -9.84
C ASP A 44 0.06 -44.54 -9.56
N GLY A 45 0.50 -44.61 -8.31
CA GLY A 45 1.72 -43.94 -7.83
C GLY A 45 1.61 -42.42 -7.60
N TYR A 46 0.49 -41.76 -7.94
CA TYR A 46 0.33 -40.32 -7.75
C TYR A 46 0.04 -39.94 -6.28
N SER A 47 -0.97 -40.57 -5.67
CA SER A 47 -1.28 -40.43 -4.25
C SER A 47 -1.90 -41.71 -3.70
N SER A 48 -1.94 -41.84 -2.38
CA SER A 48 -2.74 -42.88 -1.72
C SER A 48 -4.22 -42.67 -2.05
N ASN A 49 -5.03 -43.73 -1.85
CA ASN A 49 -6.47 -43.64 -2.06
C ASN A 49 -7.13 -42.66 -1.05
N ILE A 50 -7.39 -41.42 -1.51
CA ILE A 50 -7.91 -40.30 -0.72
C ILE A 50 -9.27 -40.65 -0.09
N LYS A 51 -10.08 -41.51 -0.73
CA LYS A 51 -11.37 -41.97 -0.19
C LYS A 51 -11.27 -42.49 1.23
N ARG A 52 -10.15 -43.14 1.60
CA ARG A 52 -9.94 -43.69 2.95
C ARG A 52 -9.79 -42.61 4.02
N CYS A 53 -9.46 -41.39 3.62
CA CYS A 53 -9.24 -40.25 4.51
C CYS A 53 -10.50 -39.38 4.67
N VAL A 54 -11.57 -39.67 3.93
CA VAL A 54 -12.76 -38.82 3.84
C VAL A 54 -13.92 -39.42 4.63
N ASN A 55 -14.56 -38.60 5.47
CA ASN A 55 -15.84 -38.90 6.11
C ASN A 55 -16.91 -37.96 5.55
N ALA A 56 -17.64 -38.43 4.53
CA ALA A 56 -18.68 -37.67 3.86
C ALA A 56 -19.88 -37.34 4.77
N LYS A 57 -20.18 -38.15 5.81
CA LYS A 57 -21.31 -37.88 6.71
C LYS A 57 -21.05 -36.66 7.60
N GLU A 58 -19.84 -36.58 8.16
CA GLU A 58 -19.40 -35.48 9.02
C GLU A 58 -18.79 -34.29 8.26
N GLY A 59 -18.48 -34.45 6.97
CA GLY A 59 -17.82 -33.41 6.17
C GLY A 59 -16.38 -33.16 6.62
N LYS A 60 -15.67 -34.22 7.05
CA LYS A 60 -14.31 -34.15 7.59
C LYS A 60 -13.34 -34.98 6.73
N VAL A 61 -12.14 -34.46 6.56
CA VAL A 61 -11.00 -35.18 5.98
C VAL A 61 -9.95 -35.32 7.07
N SER A 62 -9.49 -36.55 7.31
CA SER A 62 -8.54 -36.87 8.39
C SER A 62 -7.64 -38.03 7.97
N ARG A 63 -6.48 -38.19 8.63
CA ARG A 63 -5.54 -39.31 8.41
C ARG A 63 -4.87 -39.33 7.02
N MET A 64 -4.70 -38.17 6.40
CA MET A 64 -3.89 -38.04 5.19
C MET A 64 -2.40 -38.09 5.55
N LYS A 65 -1.60 -38.78 4.74
CA LYS A 65 -0.14 -38.73 4.87
C LYS A 65 0.39 -37.40 4.33
N ALA A 66 1.62 -37.03 4.72
CA ALA A 66 2.25 -35.78 4.29
C ALA A 66 2.27 -35.62 2.76
N HIS A 67 2.61 -36.70 2.04
CA HIS A 67 2.57 -36.73 0.56
C HIS A 67 1.18 -36.41 0.01
N ASP A 68 0.15 -37.10 0.51
CA ASP A 68 -1.23 -36.91 0.05
C ASP A 68 -1.76 -35.51 0.38
N CYS A 69 -1.37 -34.95 1.54
CA CYS A 69 -1.68 -33.56 1.88
C CYS A 69 -1.04 -32.58 0.89
N HIS A 70 0.21 -32.83 0.48
CA HIS A 70 0.90 -31.98 -0.48
C HIS A 70 0.20 -32.00 -1.85
N VAL A 71 -0.08 -33.20 -2.35
CA VAL A 71 -0.85 -33.41 -3.59
C VAL A 71 -2.23 -32.75 -3.51
N PHE A 72 -2.91 -32.87 -2.38
CA PHE A 72 -4.22 -32.23 -2.20
C PHE A 72 -4.12 -30.70 -2.23
N MET A 73 -3.17 -30.10 -1.52
CA MET A 73 -3.01 -28.64 -1.46
C MET A 73 -2.61 -28.05 -2.82
N LEU A 74 -1.73 -28.72 -3.56
CA LEU A 74 -1.27 -28.23 -4.86
C LEU A 74 -2.30 -28.45 -5.96
N ASP A 75 -2.79 -29.67 -6.10
CA ASP A 75 -3.45 -30.08 -7.34
C ASP A 75 -4.97 -30.24 -7.17
N GLN A 76 -5.43 -30.68 -5.99
CA GLN A 76 -6.83 -31.02 -5.77
C GLN A 76 -7.63 -29.94 -5.05
N LEU A 77 -6.97 -28.95 -4.45
CA LEU A 77 -7.61 -27.87 -3.70
C LEU A 77 -8.50 -27.01 -4.62
N ALA A 78 -7.97 -26.53 -5.74
CA ALA A 78 -8.74 -25.72 -6.66
C ALA A 78 -9.92 -26.48 -7.29
N PRO A 79 -9.77 -27.73 -7.79
CA PRO A 79 -10.88 -28.56 -8.26
C PRO A 79 -11.93 -28.85 -7.18
N ALA A 80 -11.51 -29.25 -5.97
CA ALA A 80 -12.43 -29.65 -4.91
C ALA A 80 -13.32 -28.51 -4.42
N PHE A 81 -12.83 -27.26 -4.49
CA PHE A 81 -13.56 -26.07 -4.08
C PHE A 81 -14.26 -25.36 -5.25
N ARG A 82 -14.07 -25.84 -6.49
CA ARG A 82 -14.66 -25.25 -7.70
C ARG A 82 -16.18 -25.37 -7.68
N GLY A 83 -16.86 -24.24 -7.58
CA GLY A 83 -18.34 -24.17 -7.57
C GLY A 83 -18.96 -24.17 -6.16
N ILE A 84 -18.17 -24.43 -5.12
CA ILE A 84 -18.61 -24.39 -3.72
C ILE A 84 -18.37 -23.01 -3.11
N VAL A 85 -17.23 -22.40 -3.44
CA VAL A 85 -16.96 -21.02 -3.05
C VAL A 85 -17.91 -20.12 -3.84
N ARG A 86 -18.79 -19.40 -3.13
CA ARG A 86 -19.81 -18.51 -3.71
C ARG A 86 -19.17 -17.46 -4.61
N LYS A 87 -19.15 -17.75 -5.92
CA LYS A 87 -18.62 -16.83 -6.95
C LYS A 87 -19.35 -15.49 -6.95
N GLU A 88 -20.63 -15.51 -6.59
CA GLU A 88 -21.49 -14.31 -6.47
C GLU A 88 -20.94 -13.34 -5.43
N ARG A 89 -20.68 -13.82 -4.20
CA ARG A 89 -20.08 -13.00 -3.13
C ARG A 89 -18.72 -12.42 -3.56
N ILE A 90 -17.85 -13.24 -4.14
CA ILE A 90 -16.53 -12.78 -4.61
C ILE A 90 -16.69 -11.75 -5.75
N SER A 91 -17.63 -11.98 -6.66
CA SER A 91 -17.94 -11.06 -7.77
C SER A 91 -18.49 -9.73 -7.26
N GLU A 92 -19.38 -9.74 -6.28
CA GLU A 92 -19.92 -8.53 -5.62
C GLU A 92 -18.82 -7.74 -4.91
N ILE A 93 -17.97 -8.41 -4.13
CA ILE A 93 -16.80 -7.77 -3.50
C ILE A 93 -15.88 -7.16 -4.57
N ASN A 94 -15.62 -7.89 -5.66
CA ASN A 94 -14.80 -7.38 -6.76
C ASN A 94 -15.45 -6.19 -7.46
N LYS A 95 -16.79 -6.18 -7.65
CA LYS A 95 -17.55 -5.05 -8.19
C LYS A 95 -17.47 -3.83 -7.26
N GLN A 96 -17.64 -4.02 -5.96
CA GLN A 96 -17.50 -2.95 -4.96
C GLN A 96 -16.08 -2.41 -4.87
N ASN A 97 -15.06 -3.27 -4.98
CA ASN A 97 -13.67 -2.84 -5.01
C ASN A 97 -13.36 -2.09 -6.30
N ARG A 98 -13.95 -2.51 -7.43
CA ARG A 98 -13.83 -1.82 -8.72
C ARG A 98 -14.51 -0.44 -8.70
N SER A 99 -15.66 -0.29 -8.04
CA SER A 99 -16.32 1.02 -7.91
C SER A 99 -15.55 2.00 -7.04
N LYS A 100 -14.73 1.51 -6.09
CA LYS A 100 -13.83 2.33 -5.26
C LYS A 100 -12.56 2.79 -5.98
N GLN A 101 -12.28 2.30 -7.19
CA GLN A 101 -11.08 2.70 -7.93
C GLN A 101 -11.25 4.13 -8.46
N LYS A 102 -10.40 5.04 -7.99
CA LYS A 102 -10.35 6.44 -8.45
C LYS A 102 -9.87 6.58 -9.90
N ILE A 103 -9.09 5.61 -10.38
CA ILE A 103 -8.59 5.58 -11.75
C ILE A 103 -9.02 4.22 -12.32
N LYS A 104 -9.69 4.24 -13.48
CA LYS A 104 -10.13 3.04 -14.16
C LYS A 104 -9.19 2.75 -15.32
N SER A 105 -8.87 1.47 -15.52
CA SER A 105 -8.19 1.01 -16.73
C SER A 105 -9.19 0.49 -17.75
N HIS A 106 -8.93 0.78 -19.02
CA HIS A 106 -9.80 0.42 -20.16
C HIS A 106 -9.19 -0.65 -21.09
N VAL A 107 -8.03 -1.18 -20.74
CA VAL A 107 -7.32 -2.24 -21.49
C VAL A 107 -8.04 -3.61 -21.49
N GLY A 108 -9.20 -3.71 -20.82
CA GLY A 108 -10.03 -4.91 -20.82
C GLY A 108 -9.33 -6.11 -20.19
N THR A 109 -9.22 -7.21 -20.93
CA THR A 109 -8.53 -8.44 -20.50
C THR A 109 -7.01 -8.38 -20.69
N LYS A 110 -6.48 -7.39 -21.44
CA LYS A 110 -5.04 -7.23 -21.61
C LYS A 110 -4.44 -6.61 -20.34
N SER A 111 -3.30 -7.14 -19.89
CA SER A 111 -2.54 -6.53 -18.81
C SER A 111 -1.82 -5.27 -19.30
N ILE A 112 -1.63 -4.31 -18.39
CA ILE A 112 -0.87 -3.10 -18.69
C ILE A 112 0.58 -3.46 -19.03
N ALA A 113 1.18 -4.42 -18.31
CA ALA A 113 2.51 -4.95 -18.62
C ALA A 113 2.63 -5.51 -20.05
N ARG A 114 1.63 -6.26 -20.53
CA ARG A 114 1.59 -6.73 -21.93
C ARG A 114 1.52 -5.58 -22.91
N THR A 115 0.75 -4.54 -22.57
CA THR A 115 0.63 -3.33 -23.40
C THR A 115 1.96 -2.57 -23.49
N ILE A 116 2.71 -2.51 -22.39
CA ILE A 116 4.08 -1.94 -22.36
C ILE A 116 5.02 -2.74 -23.25
N TYR A 117 4.98 -4.07 -23.15
CA TYR A 117 5.80 -4.95 -23.98
C TYR A 117 5.50 -4.75 -25.47
N GLU A 118 4.22 -4.77 -25.85
CA GLU A 118 3.77 -4.48 -27.22
C GLU A 118 4.22 -3.08 -27.71
N MET A 119 4.35 -2.09 -26.82
CA MET A 119 4.83 -0.74 -27.15
C MET A 119 6.35 -0.64 -27.28
N ARG A 120 7.11 -1.44 -26.54
CA ARG A 120 8.59 -1.46 -26.63
C ARG A 120 9.08 -2.13 -27.92
N GLU A 121 8.36 -3.14 -28.39
CA GLU A 121 8.67 -3.87 -29.63
C GLU A 121 8.23 -3.08 -30.89
N ALA A 122 7.36 -2.07 -30.74
CA ALA A 122 6.94 -1.24 -31.86
C ALA A 122 8.04 -0.21 -32.23
N PRO A 123 8.35 -0.01 -33.53
CA PRO A 123 9.34 0.99 -33.92
C PRO A 123 8.90 2.38 -33.46
N GLN A 124 9.73 3.03 -32.65
CA GLN A 124 9.52 4.42 -32.27
C GLN A 124 9.84 5.30 -33.47
N LYS A 125 8.87 6.13 -33.88
CA LYS A 125 9.13 7.23 -34.82
C LYS A 125 9.67 8.41 -34.02
N GLU A 126 10.66 9.13 -34.56
CA GLU A 126 11.38 10.22 -33.87
C GLU A 126 10.46 11.36 -33.39
N ASP A 127 9.26 11.52 -33.98
CA ASP A 127 8.27 12.56 -33.62
C ASP A 127 7.18 12.09 -32.63
N GLU A 128 7.25 10.87 -32.09
CA GLU A 128 6.21 10.32 -31.21
C GLU A 128 6.46 10.65 -29.73
N LEU A 129 5.39 11.03 -29.03
CA LEU A 129 5.35 11.29 -27.59
C LEU A 129 6.01 10.16 -26.77
N PRO A 130 6.60 10.47 -25.59
CA PRO A 130 7.24 9.48 -24.74
C PRO A 130 6.36 8.27 -24.45
N ILE A 131 7.01 7.11 -24.31
CA ILE A 131 6.35 5.80 -24.07
C ILE A 131 5.37 5.87 -22.90
N TYR A 132 5.69 6.61 -21.83
CA TYR A 132 4.86 6.71 -20.63
C TYR A 132 3.57 7.52 -20.84
N ILE A 133 3.58 8.53 -21.71
CA ILE A 133 2.39 9.32 -22.06
C ILE A 133 1.50 8.49 -22.99
N ARG A 134 2.09 7.89 -24.03
CA ARG A 134 1.36 7.00 -24.95
C ARG A 134 0.72 5.81 -24.22
N LEU A 135 1.43 5.24 -23.25
CA LEU A 135 0.91 4.19 -22.37
C LEU A 135 -0.30 4.69 -21.57
N TRP A 136 -0.23 5.91 -21.04
CA TRP A 136 -1.32 6.50 -20.28
C TRP A 136 -2.57 6.65 -21.13
N GLU A 137 -2.42 7.21 -22.33
CA GLU A 137 -3.52 7.38 -23.27
C GLU A 137 -4.13 6.03 -23.66
N LYS A 138 -3.32 5.04 -24.03
CA LYS A 138 -3.83 3.72 -24.44
C LYS A 138 -4.46 2.93 -23.30
N THR A 139 -4.04 3.16 -22.06
CA THR A 139 -4.58 2.44 -20.89
C THR A 139 -5.86 3.05 -20.35
N ARG A 140 -6.12 4.34 -20.62
CA ARG A 140 -7.23 5.10 -20.00
C ARG A 140 -8.21 5.76 -20.95
N LYS A 141 -7.82 6.06 -22.21
CA LYS A 141 -8.79 6.49 -23.23
C LYS A 141 -9.66 5.33 -23.67
N GLY A 142 -10.95 5.59 -23.83
CA GLY A 142 -11.92 4.62 -24.31
C GLY A 142 -11.80 4.33 -25.81
N LYS A 143 -12.73 3.54 -26.36
CA LYS A 143 -12.78 3.21 -27.80
C LYS A 143 -12.92 4.44 -28.71
N HIS A 144 -13.45 5.54 -28.20
CA HIS A 144 -13.64 6.81 -28.92
C HIS A 144 -12.50 7.82 -28.69
N ASN A 145 -11.40 7.41 -28.07
CA ASN A 145 -10.25 8.27 -27.76
C ASN A 145 -10.57 9.46 -26.81
N GLU A 146 -11.71 9.39 -26.13
CA GLU A 146 -12.16 10.37 -25.13
C GLU A 146 -11.72 9.95 -23.72
N TRP A 147 -11.47 10.97 -22.88
CA TRP A 147 -11.26 10.79 -21.45
C TRP A 147 -12.61 10.58 -20.77
N GLN A 148 -12.71 9.51 -19.99
CA GLN A 148 -13.96 9.17 -19.30
C GLN A 148 -13.97 9.58 -17.82
N ASP A 149 -12.80 9.91 -17.25
CA ASP A 149 -12.66 10.35 -15.87
C ASP A 149 -11.82 11.65 -15.86
N ASP A 150 -12.33 12.73 -15.26
CA ASP A 150 -11.66 14.03 -15.15
C ASP A 150 -10.27 13.92 -14.50
N THR A 151 -10.16 13.04 -13.50
CA THR A 151 -8.90 12.76 -12.80
C THR A 151 -7.82 12.20 -13.72
N SER A 152 -8.18 11.45 -14.76
CA SER A 152 -7.21 10.87 -15.70
C SER A 152 -6.68 11.93 -16.67
N GLU A 153 -7.48 12.93 -17.01
CA GLU A 153 -7.07 14.08 -17.81
C GLU A 153 -6.13 14.99 -17.03
N GLU A 154 -6.45 15.32 -15.77
CA GLU A 154 -5.58 16.12 -14.90
C GLU A 154 -4.20 15.47 -14.71
N LEU A 155 -4.18 14.15 -14.52
CA LEU A 155 -2.93 13.39 -14.39
C LEU A 155 -2.15 13.32 -15.72
N ASN A 156 -2.84 13.34 -16.85
CA ASN A 156 -2.20 13.41 -18.17
C ASN A 156 -1.53 14.79 -18.38
N LYS A 157 -2.19 15.88 -17.95
CA LYS A 157 -1.60 17.23 -17.96
C LYS A 157 -0.33 17.29 -17.11
N LYS A 158 -0.36 16.69 -15.91
CA LYS A 158 0.84 16.56 -15.06
C LYS A 158 1.96 15.72 -15.70
N LEU A 159 1.61 14.66 -16.44
CA LEU A 159 2.59 13.85 -17.19
C LEU A 159 3.25 14.67 -18.30
N LEU A 160 2.50 15.51 -19.00
CA LEU A 160 3.01 16.42 -20.03
C LEU A 160 3.90 17.51 -19.43
N GLU A 161 3.48 18.14 -18.32
CA GLU A 161 4.28 19.16 -17.64
C GLU A 161 5.62 18.61 -17.11
N LEU A 162 5.62 17.38 -16.57
CA LEU A 162 6.87 16.72 -16.15
C LEU A 162 7.80 16.45 -17.33
N HIS A 163 7.25 16.02 -18.46
CA HIS A 163 8.00 15.80 -19.69
C HIS A 163 8.65 17.11 -20.17
N GLU A 164 7.87 18.17 -20.29
CA GLU A 164 8.35 19.49 -20.71
C GLU A 164 9.42 20.05 -19.76
N ALA A 165 9.26 19.85 -18.45
CA ALA A 165 10.26 20.25 -17.47
C ALA A 165 11.59 19.48 -17.64
N GLN A 166 11.51 18.18 -17.97
CA GLN A 166 12.71 17.36 -18.19
C GLN A 166 13.44 17.68 -19.48
N ILE A 167 12.73 18.03 -20.55
CA ILE A 167 13.34 18.57 -21.78
C ILE A 167 14.09 19.87 -21.47
N ARG A 168 13.48 20.79 -20.69
CA ARG A 168 14.08 22.08 -20.35
C ARG A 168 15.34 21.96 -19.49
N GLU A 169 15.38 21.03 -18.54
CA GLU A 169 16.52 20.85 -17.63
C GLU A 169 17.64 19.97 -18.20
N ASN A 170 17.31 18.87 -18.88
CA ASN A 170 18.29 17.82 -19.22
C ASN A 170 18.53 17.65 -20.73
N GLY A 171 17.79 18.35 -21.60
CA GLY A 171 17.93 18.27 -23.05
C GLY A 171 17.44 16.97 -23.71
N GLU A 172 17.24 15.89 -22.94
CA GLU A 172 16.66 14.61 -23.39
C GLU A 172 15.84 13.94 -22.26
N ASP A 173 14.69 13.37 -22.61
CA ASP A 173 13.91 12.54 -21.69
C ASP A 173 14.47 11.12 -21.58
N LYS A 174 15.19 10.86 -20.49
CA LYS A 174 15.67 9.51 -20.13
C LYS A 174 14.76 8.80 -19.12
N LEU A 175 13.61 9.40 -18.79
CA LEU A 175 12.77 8.94 -17.70
C LEU A 175 12.04 7.63 -18.06
N THR A 176 12.22 6.60 -17.24
CA THR A 176 11.53 5.33 -17.41
C THR A 176 10.04 5.51 -17.04
N PRO A 177 9.09 4.78 -17.67
CA PRO A 177 7.67 4.85 -17.29
C PRO A 177 7.40 4.61 -15.80
N GLU A 178 8.26 3.85 -15.13
CA GLU A 178 8.21 3.62 -13.68
C GLU A 178 8.52 4.87 -12.87
N GLU A 179 9.54 5.64 -13.26
CA GLU A 179 9.98 6.85 -12.57
C GLU A 179 8.97 8.00 -12.76
N ALA A 180 8.43 8.14 -13.97
CA ALA A 180 7.39 9.12 -14.29
C ALA A 180 6.12 8.91 -13.46
N TYR A 181 5.62 7.67 -13.42
CA TYR A 181 4.39 7.37 -12.69
C TYR A 181 4.59 7.44 -11.18
N THR A 182 5.78 7.08 -10.68
CA THR A 182 6.08 7.20 -9.24
C THR A 182 6.08 8.65 -8.77
N LYS A 183 6.59 9.60 -9.58
CA LYS A 183 6.56 11.03 -9.25
C LYS A 183 5.14 11.61 -9.19
N ILE A 184 4.26 11.22 -10.11
CA ILE A 184 2.91 11.83 -10.22
C ILE A 184 1.88 11.12 -9.36
N LEU A 185 1.87 9.79 -9.36
CA LEU A 185 0.87 8.99 -8.65
C LEU A 185 1.26 8.63 -7.23
N GLY A 186 2.52 8.89 -6.89
CA GLY A 186 3.11 8.56 -5.60
C GLY A 186 3.60 7.11 -5.54
N TYR A 187 4.49 6.89 -4.58
CA TYR A 187 5.10 5.59 -4.34
C TYR A 187 4.23 4.69 -3.46
N ARG A 188 4.06 3.42 -3.86
CA ARG A 188 3.47 2.35 -3.06
C ARG A 188 4.42 1.17 -3.03
N SER A 189 4.73 0.66 -1.82
CA SER A 189 5.74 -0.38 -1.66
C SER A 189 5.37 -1.67 -2.41
N GLY A 190 6.18 -2.05 -3.40
CA GLY A 190 5.98 -3.25 -4.23
C GLY A 190 4.87 -3.15 -5.26
N TYR A 191 4.32 -1.96 -5.50
CA TYR A 191 3.21 -1.76 -6.43
C TYR A 191 3.28 -0.35 -7.03
N ILE A 192 3.40 -0.25 -8.35
CA ILE A 192 3.33 1.04 -9.05
C ILE A 192 1.89 1.27 -9.46
N LEU A 193 1.31 2.38 -8.98
CA LEU A 193 -0.08 2.73 -9.31
C LEU A 193 -0.20 2.91 -10.83
N GLY A 194 -1.12 2.16 -11.46
CA GLY A 194 -1.31 2.20 -12.90
C GLY A 194 -0.39 1.28 -13.72
N MET A 195 0.65 0.66 -13.14
CA MET A 195 1.50 -0.33 -13.87
C MET A 195 1.41 -1.75 -13.29
N GLY A 196 1.06 -1.88 -12.00
CA GLY A 196 0.91 -3.18 -11.34
C GLY A 196 2.06 -3.50 -10.38
N PRO A 197 2.49 -4.76 -10.24
CA PRO A 197 3.60 -5.14 -9.37
C PRO A 197 4.85 -4.33 -9.71
N GLY A 198 5.38 -3.62 -8.72
CA GLY A 198 6.59 -2.82 -8.87
C GLY A 198 7.74 -3.39 -8.03
N PRO A 199 8.95 -2.81 -8.16
CA PRO A 199 10.08 -3.20 -7.33
C PRO A 199 9.70 -3.09 -5.85
N ARG A 200 9.82 -4.21 -5.13
CA ARG A 200 9.72 -4.20 -3.68
C ARG A 200 11.03 -3.63 -3.17
N PRO A 201 11.02 -2.57 -2.34
CA PRO A 201 12.25 -2.07 -1.76
C PRO A 201 12.88 -3.21 -0.96
N SER A 202 14.19 -3.42 -1.15
CA SER A 202 14.93 -4.38 -0.34
C SER A 202 14.84 -3.94 1.12
N GLU A 203 14.32 -4.84 1.96
CA GLU A 203 14.30 -4.71 3.42
C GLU A 203 13.42 -3.58 4.01
N ARG A 204 12.12 -3.87 4.12
CA ARG A 204 11.09 -3.02 4.72
C ARG A 204 11.14 -2.88 6.26
N GLY A 205 12.30 -3.11 6.89
CA GLY A 205 12.44 -3.16 8.35
C GLY A 205 13.26 -2.05 8.99
N ARG A 206 14.30 -1.52 8.32
CA ARG A 206 15.29 -0.62 8.96
C ARG A 206 15.11 0.87 8.65
N THR A 207 14.79 1.23 7.42
CA THR A 207 14.82 2.63 6.95
C THR A 207 13.72 3.50 7.55
N ASN A 208 12.51 2.97 7.75
CA ASN A 208 11.42 3.72 8.39
C ASN A 208 11.67 3.98 9.88
N ILE A 209 12.38 3.07 10.57
CA ILE A 209 12.77 3.26 11.97
C ILE A 209 13.88 4.32 12.03
N GLN A 210 14.90 4.21 11.19
CA GLN A 210 16.00 5.18 11.13
C GLN A 210 15.49 6.59 10.83
N HIS A 211 14.61 6.76 9.84
CA HIS A 211 14.06 8.07 9.52
C HIS A 211 13.19 8.63 10.66
N LEU A 212 12.40 7.79 11.33
CA LEU A 212 11.60 8.23 12.47
C LEU A 212 12.49 8.61 13.66
N GLU A 213 13.56 7.86 13.92
CA GLU A 213 14.56 8.17 14.95
C GLU A 213 15.32 9.47 14.65
N GLU A 214 15.73 9.71 13.40
CA GLU A 214 16.34 10.97 12.97
C GLU A 214 15.38 12.15 13.17
N LYS A 215 14.10 11.96 12.86
CA LYS A 215 13.08 12.99 13.04
C LYS A 215 12.80 13.29 14.51
N ILE A 216 12.83 12.26 15.37
CA ILE A 216 12.73 12.42 16.83
C ILE A 216 13.98 13.13 17.36
N ARG A 217 15.18 12.73 16.93
CA ARG A 217 16.46 13.36 17.32
C ARG A 217 16.49 14.83 16.96
N ALA A 218 16.20 15.19 15.72
CA ALA A 218 16.19 16.58 15.26
C ALA A 218 15.19 17.44 16.05
N LYS A 219 14.04 16.85 16.44
CA LYS A 219 13.04 17.56 17.24
C LYS A 219 13.53 17.80 18.68
N VAL A 220 14.13 16.80 19.30
CA VAL A 220 14.72 16.92 20.64
C VAL A 220 15.87 17.93 20.64
N GLU A 221 16.72 17.93 19.62
CA GLU A 221 17.81 18.91 19.48
C GLU A 221 17.28 20.34 19.33
N ALA A 222 16.25 20.56 18.53
CA ALA A 222 15.63 21.89 18.39
C ALA A 222 14.99 22.39 19.70
N GLU A 223 14.32 21.51 20.45
CA GLU A 223 13.76 21.83 21.77
C GLU A 223 14.88 22.12 22.79
N MET A 224 16.01 21.41 22.72
CA MET A 224 17.15 21.65 23.61
C MET A 224 17.86 22.98 23.28
N MET A 225 18.03 23.30 21.99
CA MET A 225 18.65 24.55 21.54
C MET A 225 17.81 25.77 21.92
N THR A 226 16.49 25.69 21.80
CA THR A 226 15.59 26.79 22.22
C THR A 226 15.64 27.02 23.73
N SER A 227 15.63 25.95 24.53
CA SER A 227 15.76 26.04 25.99
C SER A 227 17.12 26.62 26.45
N LEU A 228 18.22 26.27 25.75
CA LEU A 228 19.54 26.84 26.00
C LEU A 228 19.57 28.35 25.71
N GLN A 229 19.00 28.77 24.58
CA GLN A 229 18.91 30.18 24.20
C GLN A 229 18.15 30.99 25.27
N GLU A 230 17.02 30.47 25.75
CA GLU A 230 16.23 31.11 26.80
C GLU A 230 17.00 31.19 28.13
N MET A 231 17.80 30.18 28.48
CA MET A 231 18.67 30.23 29.66
C MET A 231 19.74 31.32 29.54
N GLU A 232 20.39 31.43 28.38
CA GLU A 232 21.40 32.47 28.14
C GLU A 232 20.81 33.87 28.23
N ASP A 233 19.63 34.09 27.67
CA ASP A 233 18.96 35.40 27.72
C ASP A 233 18.54 35.77 29.14
N ARG A 234 18.10 34.79 29.95
CA ARG A 234 17.84 35.01 31.38
C ARG A 234 19.11 35.39 32.14
N ILE A 235 20.24 34.72 31.87
CA ILE A 235 21.51 35.04 32.53
C ILE A 235 21.98 36.45 32.15
N LYS A 236 21.85 36.84 30.88
CA LYS A 236 22.18 38.20 30.43
C LYS A 236 21.29 39.25 31.10
N GLN A 237 19.98 39.02 31.18
CA GLN A 237 19.08 39.93 31.88
C GLN A 237 19.41 40.08 33.37
N ASP A 238 19.73 38.98 34.05
CA ASP A 238 20.09 39.03 35.48
C ASP A 238 21.42 39.77 35.70
N PHE A 239 22.36 39.61 34.76
CA PHE A 239 23.63 40.35 34.78
C PHE A 239 23.40 41.86 34.55
N ASP A 240 22.64 42.23 33.52
CA ASP A 240 22.33 43.62 33.21
C ASP A 240 21.58 44.30 34.36
N ALA A 241 20.61 43.61 34.98
CA ALA A 241 19.87 44.11 36.13
C ALA A 241 20.78 44.40 37.34
N ARG A 242 21.77 43.54 37.61
CA ARG A 242 22.75 43.77 38.68
C ARG A 242 23.67 44.94 38.40
N VAL A 243 24.10 45.09 37.14
CA VAL A 243 24.92 46.23 36.73
C VAL A 243 24.15 47.53 36.87
N SER A 244 22.88 47.57 36.44
CA SER A 244 22.00 48.73 36.62
C SER A 244 21.78 49.07 38.10
N ALA A 245 21.51 48.08 38.95
CA ALA A 245 21.33 48.30 40.39
C ALA A 245 22.59 48.86 41.08
N LEU A 246 23.79 48.40 40.69
CA LEU A 246 25.05 48.93 41.21
C LEU A 246 25.30 50.38 40.74
N LEU A 247 24.94 50.71 39.51
CA LEU A 247 25.03 52.08 39.00
C LEU A 247 24.07 53.03 39.73
N GLU A 248 22.85 52.59 40.04
CA GLU A 248 21.89 53.36 40.83
C GLU A 248 22.37 53.56 42.27
N GLN A 249 22.93 52.52 42.90
CA GLN A 249 23.53 52.63 44.24
C GLN A 249 24.65 53.67 44.26
N ARG A 250 25.52 53.66 43.25
CA ARG A 250 26.61 54.64 43.13
C ARG A 250 26.11 56.06 42.94
N GLN A 251 25.07 56.26 42.13
CA GLN A 251 24.47 57.59 41.93
C GLN A 251 23.84 58.15 43.21
N LEU A 252 23.28 57.28 44.08
CA LEU A 252 22.74 57.68 45.37
C LEU A 252 23.84 58.02 46.37
N GLU A 253 24.96 57.29 46.37
CA GLU A 253 26.15 57.60 47.18
C GLU A 253 26.77 58.94 46.75
N ASP A 254 26.96 59.15 45.45
CA ASP A 254 27.49 60.41 44.89
C ASP A 254 26.59 61.63 45.20
N GLN A 255 25.27 61.44 45.31
CA GLN A 255 24.34 62.50 45.73
C GLN A 255 24.37 62.78 47.23
N ALA A 256 24.61 61.76 48.06
CA ALA A 256 24.70 61.91 49.51
C ALA A 256 25.96 62.72 49.91
N ASP A 257 27.08 62.52 49.20
CA ASP A 257 28.34 63.23 49.44
C ASP A 257 28.32 64.72 49.04
N ILE A 258 27.35 65.15 48.22
CA ILE A 258 27.17 66.56 47.81
C ILE A 258 26.28 67.35 48.80
N THR A 259 25.59 66.66 49.72
CA THR A 259 24.61 67.27 50.65
C THR A 259 25.05 67.34 52.12
N ASN A 260 26.24 66.83 52.46
CA ASN A 260 26.94 67.04 53.75
C ASN A 260 28.08 68.05 53.61
#